data_AF-A0A952FHJ4-F1
#
_entry.id   AF-A0A952FHJ4-F1
#
_cell.length_a   1.000
_cell.length_b   1.000
_cell.length_c   1.000
_cell.angle_alpha   90.00
_cell.angle_beta   90.00
_cell.angle_gamma   90.00
#
_symmetry.space_group_name_H-M   'P 1'
#
loop_
_entity.id
_entity.type
_entity.pdbx_description
1 polymer ?
#
loop_
_entity_poly.entity_id
_entity_poly.type
_entity_poly.pdbx_seq_one_letter_code
_entity_poly.pdbx_strand_id
1 'polypeptide(L)'
;MFFTGAALAQSPAPGSNTPVVTSTDADPSDIRPELKEALPQGRLIGKGRLTVWGFQVYDARLWVPAGFGAGSYTSQPLALELAYLRAFDAVGVADRSLKEMARSVAISDAQAAQWKAEML
;
A
#
# COMPACT_ATOMS: atom_id res chain seq x y z
N MET A 1 9.77 -20.46 -29.97
CA MET A 1 9.85 -21.82 -29.43
C MET A 1 8.79 -21.93 -28.34
N PHE A 2 7.69 -22.61 -28.63
CA PHE A 2 6.54 -22.80 -27.72
C PHE A 2 6.82 -23.99 -26.80
N PHE A 3 6.51 -23.87 -25.51
CA PHE A 3 6.37 -25.04 -24.64
C PHE A 3 5.11 -24.90 -23.79
N THR A 4 4.10 -25.64 -24.22
CA THR A 4 2.93 -26.07 -23.46
C THR A 4 3.30 -27.35 -22.71
N GLY A 5 2.92 -27.47 -21.44
CA GLY A 5 3.04 -28.71 -20.66
C GLY A 5 2.09 -28.69 -19.47
N ALA A 6 1.02 -29.48 -19.55
CA ALA A 6 0.08 -29.74 -18.47
C ALA A 6 0.65 -30.79 -17.51
N ALA A 7 0.49 -30.59 -16.19
CA ALA A 7 0.81 -31.59 -15.17
C ALA A 7 -0.43 -31.89 -14.32
N LEU A 8 -0.70 -33.18 -14.17
CA LEU A 8 -1.81 -33.78 -13.42
C LEU A 8 -1.66 -33.51 -11.93
N ALA A 9 -2.72 -33.00 -11.29
CA ALA A 9 -2.75 -32.75 -9.85
C ALA A 9 -2.98 -34.06 -9.07
N GLN A 10 -2.07 -34.35 -8.14
CA GLN A 10 -2.18 -35.42 -7.15
C GLN A 10 -2.79 -34.84 -5.86
N SER A 11 -3.76 -35.53 -5.25
CA SER A 11 -4.37 -35.12 -3.97
C SER A 11 -3.47 -35.45 -2.78
N PRO A 12 -3.29 -34.54 -1.80
CA PRO A 12 -2.78 -34.89 -0.48
C PRO A 12 -3.90 -35.01 0.58
N ALA A 13 -3.73 -36.01 1.46
CA ALA A 13 -4.51 -36.30 2.67
C ALA A 13 -4.12 -35.36 3.85
N PRO A 14 -4.88 -35.33 4.97
CA PRO A 14 -4.88 -34.21 5.91
C PRO A 14 -3.78 -34.34 6.97
N GLY A 15 -2.99 -33.29 7.15
CA GLY A 15 -1.96 -33.17 8.17
C GLY A 15 -1.82 -31.73 8.65
N SER A 16 -2.40 -31.48 9.82
CA SER A 16 -2.05 -30.52 10.89
C SER A 16 -1.37 -29.19 10.55
N ASN A 17 -2.06 -28.12 10.96
CA ASN A 17 -1.57 -26.77 11.30
C ASN A 17 -1.00 -25.93 10.16
N THR A 18 -1.90 -25.38 9.35
CA THR A 18 -1.63 -24.16 8.59
C THR A 18 -1.91 -22.96 9.50
N PRO A 19 -0.94 -22.06 9.78
CA PRO A 19 -1.33 -20.71 10.14
C PRO A 19 -2.13 -20.19 8.93
N VAL A 20 -3.41 -19.92 9.14
CA VAL A 20 -4.24 -19.19 8.19
C VAL A 20 -3.65 -17.78 8.12
N VAL A 21 -2.63 -17.62 7.29
CA VAL A 21 -2.32 -16.33 6.68
C VAL A 21 -3.45 -16.11 5.70
N THR A 22 -4.53 -15.51 6.19
CA THR A 22 -5.53 -14.88 5.34
C THR A 22 -4.78 -13.79 4.58
N SER A 23 -4.27 -14.15 3.40
CA SER A 23 -4.14 -13.19 2.32
C SER A 23 -5.58 -12.88 1.92
N THR A 24 -6.28 -12.09 2.74
CA THR A 24 -7.50 -11.44 2.28
C THR A 24 -7.02 -10.55 1.15
N ASP A 25 -7.23 -10.99 -0.10
CA ASP A 25 -7.33 -10.09 -1.24
C ASP A 25 -8.40 -9.08 -0.81
N ALA A 26 -7.99 -7.98 -0.16
CA ALA A 26 -8.98 -7.16 0.51
C ALA A 26 -9.90 -6.62 -0.58
N ASP A 27 -11.18 -6.76 -0.29
CA ASP A 27 -12.23 -6.36 -1.19
C ASP A 27 -11.99 -4.92 -1.63
N PRO A 28 -12.13 -4.60 -2.94
CA PRO A 28 -12.07 -3.23 -3.43
C PRO A 28 -13.13 -2.30 -2.81
N SER A 29 -14.01 -2.83 -1.95
CA SER A 29 -15.05 -2.10 -1.20
C SER A 29 -14.64 -1.73 0.24
N ASP A 30 -13.54 -2.26 0.77
CA ASP A 30 -13.08 -1.94 2.13
C ASP A 30 -12.25 -0.65 2.16
N ILE A 31 -12.92 0.47 1.88
CA ILE A 31 -12.33 1.81 1.98
C ILE A 31 -12.22 2.19 3.46
N ARG A 32 -10.98 2.47 3.88
CA ARG A 32 -10.67 2.96 5.23
C ARG A 32 -11.35 4.31 5.53
N PRO A 33 -11.77 4.57 6.77
CA PRO A 33 -12.43 5.82 7.15
C PRO A 33 -11.65 7.08 6.75
N GLU A 34 -10.34 7.10 7.02
CA GLU A 34 -9.43 8.19 6.68
C GLU A 34 -9.40 8.49 5.17
N LEU A 35 -9.58 7.45 4.35
CA LEU A 35 -9.63 7.58 2.89
C LEU A 35 -10.98 8.13 2.43
N LYS A 36 -12.08 7.86 3.13
CA LYS A 36 -13.41 8.45 2.85
C LYS A 36 -13.42 9.95 3.09
N GLU A 37 -12.72 10.39 4.13
CA GLU A 37 -12.58 11.81 4.48
C GLU A 37 -11.68 12.55 3.48
N ALA A 38 -10.51 11.98 3.17
CA ALA A 38 -9.56 12.60 2.26
C ALA A 38 -9.99 12.55 0.78
N LEU A 39 -10.70 11.49 0.38
CA LEU A 39 -11.11 11.25 -1.00
C LEU A 39 -12.56 10.73 -1.07
N PRO A 40 -13.55 11.62 -0.94
CA PRO A 40 -14.96 11.26 -1.05
C PRO A 40 -15.22 10.60 -2.41
N GLN A 41 -15.84 9.42 -2.40
CA GLN A 41 -16.11 8.64 -3.62
C GLN A 41 -14.85 8.17 -4.37
N GLY A 42 -13.72 8.01 -3.67
CA GLY A 42 -12.53 7.38 -4.23
C GLY A 42 -12.81 5.97 -4.75
N ARG A 43 -12.34 5.68 -5.97
CA ARG A 43 -12.40 4.35 -6.58
C ARG A 43 -11.01 3.76 -6.72
N LEU A 44 -10.90 2.45 -6.50
CA LEU A 44 -9.66 1.73 -6.73
C LEU A 44 -9.40 1.62 -8.23
N ILE A 45 -8.24 2.08 -8.69
CA ILE A 45 -7.82 1.97 -10.10
C ILE A 45 -6.58 1.10 -10.31
N GLY A 46 -5.90 0.74 -9.23
CA GLY A 46 -4.71 -0.11 -9.32
C GLY A 46 -4.36 -0.74 -7.98
N LYS A 47 -3.84 -1.98 -8.04
CA LYS A 47 -3.28 -2.69 -6.89
C LYS A 47 -1.98 -3.37 -7.30
N GLY A 48 -1.05 -3.53 -6.36
CA GLY A 48 0.21 -4.22 -6.59
C GLY A 48 0.91 -4.60 -5.29
N ARG A 49 1.74 -5.64 -5.33
CA ARG A 49 2.56 -6.06 -4.18
C ARG A 49 4.03 -5.76 -4.46
N LEU A 50 4.70 -5.08 -3.54
CA LEU A 50 6.16 -4.94 -3.61
C LEU A 50 6.83 -6.17 -2.99
N THR A 51 7.72 -6.81 -3.76
CA THR A 51 8.58 -7.91 -3.28
C THR A 51 10.03 -7.58 -3.57
N VAL A 52 10.91 -7.72 -2.58
CA VAL A 52 12.36 -7.52 -2.70
C VAL A 52 13.06 -8.77 -2.22
N TRP A 53 13.89 -9.38 -3.07
CA TRP A 53 14.62 -10.62 -2.77
C TRP A 53 13.73 -11.76 -2.21
N GLY A 54 12.52 -11.89 -2.73
CA GLY A 54 11.54 -12.88 -2.27
C GLY A 54 10.76 -12.50 -1.01
N PHE A 55 11.10 -11.38 -0.36
CA PHE A 55 10.36 -10.85 0.78
C PHE A 55 9.23 -9.94 0.33
N GLN A 56 8.01 -10.24 0.78
CA GLN A 56 6.84 -9.40 0.56
C GLN A 56 6.90 -8.21 1.52
N VAL A 57 6.89 -6.99 0.99
CA VAL A 57 7.09 -5.76 1.76
C VAL A 57 5.75 -5.12 2.11
N TYR A 58 4.94 -4.81 1.10
CA TYR A 58 3.62 -4.23 1.26
C TYR A 58 2.69 -4.55 0.08
N ASP A 59 1.39 -4.45 0.33
CA ASP A 59 0.35 -4.30 -0.68
C ASP A 59 0.03 -2.82 -0.89
N ALA A 60 0.10 -2.35 -2.13
CA ALA A 60 -0.24 -1.00 -2.53
C ALA A 60 -1.58 -0.96 -3.26
N ARG A 61 -2.37 0.08 -2.98
CA ARG A 61 -3.64 0.38 -3.65
C ARG A 61 -3.71 1.86 -4.00
N LEU A 62 -4.10 2.16 -5.24
CA LEU A 62 -4.25 3.51 -5.75
C LEU A 62 -5.72 3.86 -5.93
N TRP A 63 -6.15 4.90 -5.21
CA TRP A 63 -7.52 5.39 -5.19
C TRP A 63 -7.59 6.78 -5.81
N VAL A 64 -8.59 7.02 -6.64
CA VAL A 64 -8.75 8.28 -7.38
C VAL A 64 -10.22 8.69 -7.47
N PRO A 65 -10.55 9.98 -7.66
CA PRO A 65 -11.92 10.42 -7.84
C PRO A 65 -12.46 10.06 -9.24
N ALA A 66 -13.75 10.29 -9.43
CA ALA A 66 -14.35 10.26 -10.76
C ALA A 66 -13.66 11.27 -11.71
N GLY A 67 -13.49 10.90 -12.99
CA GLY A 67 -12.81 11.76 -13.97
C GLY A 67 -11.29 11.86 -13.84
N PHE A 68 -10.65 11.07 -12.96
CA PHE A 68 -9.19 11.10 -12.82
C PHE A 68 -8.44 10.85 -14.13
N GLY A 69 -7.50 11.73 -14.44
CA GLY A 69 -6.64 11.65 -15.63
C GLY A 69 -5.17 11.44 -15.26
N ALA A 70 -4.59 10.31 -15.68
CA ALA A 70 -3.20 9.95 -15.34
C ALA A 70 -2.16 10.98 -15.82
N GLY A 71 -2.42 11.69 -16.93
CA GLY A 71 -1.52 12.73 -17.46
C GLY A 71 -1.46 14.01 -16.63
N SER A 72 -2.41 14.23 -15.71
CA SER A 72 -2.52 15.41 -14.84
C SER A 72 -2.56 15.02 -13.36
N TYR A 73 -1.96 13.89 -12.99
CA TYR A 73 -2.06 13.31 -11.65
C TYR A 73 -1.56 14.24 -10.54
N THR A 74 -0.64 15.16 -10.84
CA THR A 74 -0.10 16.12 -9.86
C THR A 74 -1.08 17.22 -9.49
N SER A 75 -2.10 17.46 -10.32
CA SER A 75 -3.07 18.55 -10.15
C SER A 75 -4.44 18.05 -9.67
N GLN A 76 -4.58 16.75 -9.41
CA GLN A 76 -5.83 16.11 -9.01
C GLN A 76 -5.61 15.34 -7.71
N PRO A 77 -6.62 15.30 -6.82
CA PRO A 77 -6.51 14.52 -5.60
C PRO A 77 -6.42 13.03 -5.94
N LEU A 78 -5.54 12.33 -5.22
CA LEU A 78 -5.36 10.89 -5.28
C LEU A 78 -4.91 10.41 -3.91
N ALA A 79 -5.08 9.12 -3.65
CA ALA A 79 -4.59 8.51 -2.43
C ALA A 79 -3.89 7.18 -2.71
N LEU A 80 -2.73 7.00 -2.08
CA LEU A 80 -1.96 5.77 -2.13
C LEU A 80 -2.05 5.11 -0.75
N GLU A 81 -2.68 3.94 -0.69
CA GLU A 81 -2.74 3.11 0.52
C GLU A 81 -1.62 2.06 0.46
N LEU A 82 -0.87 1.93 1.55
CA LEU A 82 0.20 0.93 1.71
C LEU A 82 -0.08 0.07 2.95
N ALA A 83 -0.42 -1.20 2.72
CA ALA A 83 -0.58 -2.19 3.79
C ALA A 83 0.73 -2.97 3.95
N TYR A 84 1.52 -2.60 4.96
CA TYR A 84 2.78 -3.25 5.26
C TYR A 84 2.59 -4.68 5.77
N LEU A 85 3.33 -5.63 5.20
CA LEU A 85 3.29 -7.06 5.55
C LEU A 85 4.37 -7.44 6.58
N ARG A 86 5.04 -6.44 7.14
CA ARG A 86 6.15 -6.56 8.08
C ARG A 86 5.96 -5.55 9.20
N ALA A 87 6.52 -5.83 10.37
CA ALA A 87 6.53 -4.86 11.46
C ALA A 87 7.46 -3.70 11.12
N PHE A 88 6.96 -2.48 11.29
CA PHE A 88 7.73 -1.24 11.20
C PHE A 88 7.59 -0.47 12.51
N ASP A 89 8.67 0.16 12.93
CA ASP A 89 8.65 1.12 14.03
C ASP A 89 8.06 2.45 13.52
N ALA A 90 6.96 2.89 14.12
CA ALA A 90 6.27 4.13 13.77
C ALA A 90 7.19 5.35 13.83
N VAL A 91 8.12 5.37 14.81
CA VAL A 91 9.13 6.42 14.95
C VAL A 91 10.06 6.43 13.72
N GLY A 92 10.50 5.25 13.29
CA GLY A 92 11.32 5.10 12.09
C GLY A 92 10.62 5.52 10.80
N VAL A 93 9.30 5.30 10.69
CA VAL A 93 8.49 5.72 9.54
C VAL A 93 8.36 7.23 9.49
N ALA A 94 8.06 7.89 10.62
CA ALA A 94 7.95 9.35 10.70
C ALA A 94 9.29 10.02 10.37
N ASP A 95 10.39 9.53 10.95
CA ASP A 95 11.73 10.07 10.71
C ASP A 95 12.16 9.90 9.25
N ARG A 96 11.88 8.73 8.65
CA ARG A 96 12.20 8.53 7.23
C ARG A 96 11.34 9.41 6.33
N SER A 97 10.06 9.59 6.65
CA SER A 97 9.13 10.42 5.88
C SER A 97 9.56 11.88 5.87
N LEU A 98 9.90 12.45 7.03
CA LEU A 98 10.43 13.81 7.12
C LEU A 98 11.71 13.99 6.31
N LYS A 99 12.62 13.00 6.36
CA LYS A 99 13.86 13.03 5.58
C LYS A 99 13.62 13.00 4.07
N GLU A 100 12.61 12.26 3.60
CA GLU A 100 12.24 12.26 2.18
C GLU A 100 11.57 13.57 1.77
N MET A 101 10.63 14.09 2.57
CA MET A 101 9.94 15.34 2.24
C MET A 101 10.89 16.55 2.21
N ALA A 102 11.87 16.58 3.11
CA ALA A 102 12.90 17.63 3.16
C ALA A 102 13.79 17.67 1.90
N ARG A 103 13.83 16.58 1.11
CA ARG A 103 14.53 16.55 -0.18
C ARG A 103 13.73 17.18 -1.30
N SER A 104 12.40 17.18 -1.19
CA SER A 104 11.50 17.77 -2.19
C SER A 104 11.26 19.25 -1.93
N VAL A 105 11.14 19.67 -0.67
CA VAL A 105 10.91 21.07 -0.30
C VAL A 105 11.60 21.38 1.03
N ALA A 106 12.04 22.63 1.21
CA ALA A 106 12.54 23.09 2.49
C ALA A 106 11.39 23.09 3.53
N ILE A 107 11.64 22.48 4.69
CA ILE A 107 10.70 22.37 5.81
C ILE A 107 11.39 22.97 7.03
N SER A 108 10.69 23.79 7.81
CA SER A 108 11.23 24.34 9.06
C SER A 108 11.25 23.32 10.19
N ASP A 109 12.13 23.48 11.18
CA ASP A 109 12.20 22.58 12.33
C ASP A 109 10.88 22.50 13.12
N ALA A 110 10.17 23.64 13.24
CA ALA A 110 8.87 23.69 13.88
C ALA A 110 7.81 22.87 13.12
N GLN A 111 7.82 22.96 11.79
CA GLN A 111 6.90 22.20 10.93
C GLN A 111 7.23 20.70 10.95
N ALA A 112 8.52 20.35 10.94
CA ALA A 112 8.95 18.96 11.06
C ALA A 112 8.54 18.34 12.41
N ALA A 113 8.68 19.09 13.51
CA ALA A 113 8.27 18.64 14.85
C ALA A 113 6.74 18.44 14.95
N GLN A 114 5.95 19.38 14.39
CA GLN A 114 4.50 19.26 14.35
C GLN A 114 4.06 18.01 13.59
N TRP A 115 4.58 17.82 12.37
CA TRP A 115 4.22 16.65 11.56
C TRP A 115 4.67 15.34 12.20
N LYS A 116 5.83 15.32 12.87
CA LYS A 116 6.26 14.14 13.62
C LYS A 116 5.26 13.77 14.72
N ALA A 117 4.74 14.77 15.44
CA ALA A 117 3.75 14.54 16.49
C ALA A 117 2.40 14.05 15.94
N GLU A 118 2.01 14.47 14.73
CA GLU A 118 0.79 14.01 14.06
C GLU A 118 0.92 12.59 13.46
N MET A 119 2.14 12.10 13.23
CA MET A 119 2.41 10.77 12.67
C MET A 119 2.57 9.66 13.72
N LEU A 120 2.67 10.01 15.00
CA LEU A 120 2.89 9.10 16.15
C LEU A 120 1.59 8.86 16.92
#